data_AF-A0A1F5WAQ4-F1
#
_entry.id   AF-A0A1F5WAQ4-F1
#
_cell.length_a   1.000
_cell.length_b   1.000
_cell.length_c   1.000
_cell.angle_alpha   90.00
_cell.angle_beta   90.00
_cell.angle_gamma   90.00
#
_symmetry.space_group_name_H-M   'P 1'
#
loop_
_entity.id
_entity.type
_entity.pdbx_description
1 polymer ?
#
loop_
_entity_poly.entity_id
_entity_poly.type
_entity_poly.pdbx_seq_one_letter_code
_entity_poly.pdbx_strand_id
1 'polypeptide(L)'
;MKLIRALSLFVVFSVWPLAAWAQATLFVSPAAGSYKTGELFSVLVNVNSAGAAINAASGQINFDNQRMEAVSVGYSQSVFSIWTEEPRFSNAAGTVRFSGGLPSPGFTGASGAILRVTFRPKAAGQASVVFISGAVLANDGKGTNILDSLKGGLFTIITSQPESSPAAKPSIAAPAFQEVEKPIAVPIITDWPKELEEGSVLAVKGLGYPNSKLLIFVQKGSEDPVIHEEFAGSDGRFTHSHNKTVSAGLYRVWAKNVSADGIVSGSSEIVTIEVVKPLFFRIGTIALNYASIIVTLLALILLLILMILWIWWRIRRWQERQGIEIHEAEKALHEGFAKLQSGLRKYTRYLTATKSVEDIKRREEETEEDLEEELKDIEGGIEKELEDVEAISERKKHKHFGHDDRDHR
;
A
#
# COMPACT_ATOMS: atom_id res chain seq x y z
N MET A 1 -47.44 -16.12 -3.89
CA MET A 1 -46.47 -16.40 -4.97
C MET A 1 -45.88 -15.07 -5.44
N LYS A 2 -44.53 -14.97 -5.50
CA LYS A 2 -43.72 -13.84 -6.01
C LYS A 2 -43.75 -12.52 -5.22
N LEU A 3 -43.03 -12.40 -4.09
CA LEU A 3 -42.50 -11.09 -3.64
C LEU A 3 -41.51 -11.13 -2.46
N ILE A 4 -40.75 -12.21 -2.23
CA ILE A 4 -39.67 -12.20 -1.22
C ILE A 4 -38.53 -13.10 -1.71
N ARG A 5 -37.69 -12.58 -2.63
CA ARG A 5 -36.38 -13.14 -2.99
C ARG A 5 -35.42 -12.00 -3.30
N ALA A 6 -35.28 -11.06 -2.36
CA ALA A 6 -34.39 -9.92 -2.50
C ALA A 6 -33.84 -9.48 -1.15
N LEU A 7 -33.35 -10.42 -0.32
CA LEU A 7 -32.45 -10.08 0.78
C LEU A 7 -31.72 -11.32 1.34
N SER A 8 -31.09 -12.08 0.45
CA SER A 8 -30.03 -13.03 0.83
C SER A 8 -28.88 -12.90 -0.16
N LEU A 9 -28.44 -11.66 -0.37
CA LEU A 9 -27.06 -11.39 -0.73
C LEU A 9 -26.34 -11.06 0.58
N PHE A 10 -26.32 -12.03 1.51
CA PHE A 10 -25.42 -11.94 2.64
C PHE A 10 -24.03 -12.05 2.03
N VAL A 11 -23.34 -10.92 2.15
CA VAL A 11 -21.95 -10.69 1.78
C VAL A 11 -21.10 -11.76 2.45
N VAL A 12 -20.97 -12.91 1.80
CA VAL A 12 -19.77 -13.72 1.88
C VAL A 12 -18.76 -12.98 1.00
N PHE A 13 -18.29 -11.82 1.48
CA PHE A 13 -16.91 -11.45 1.20
C PHE A 13 -16.11 -12.45 2.03
N SER A 14 -15.97 -13.66 1.48
CA SER A 14 -14.85 -14.50 1.81
C SER A 14 -13.65 -13.58 1.73
N VAL A 15 -13.07 -13.28 2.89
CA VAL A 15 -11.67 -12.95 3.00
C VAL A 15 -10.95 -14.20 2.52
N TRP A 16 -10.97 -14.44 1.21
CA TRP A 16 -9.97 -15.26 0.59
C TRP A 16 -8.67 -14.58 1.00
N PRO A 17 -7.74 -15.31 1.64
CA PRO A 17 -6.41 -14.77 1.76
C PRO A 17 -6.01 -14.41 0.33
N LEU A 18 -5.81 -13.12 0.07
CA LEU A 18 -5.05 -12.66 -1.08
C LEU A 18 -3.70 -13.32 -0.89
N ALA A 19 -3.55 -14.52 -1.46
CA ALA A 19 -2.24 -15.08 -1.68
C ALA A 19 -1.51 -13.97 -2.44
N ALA A 20 -0.47 -13.42 -1.82
CA ALA A 20 0.39 -12.47 -2.49
C ALA A 20 1.01 -13.25 -3.64
N TRP A 21 0.47 -13.06 -4.84
CA TRP A 21 1.03 -13.63 -6.04
C TRP A 21 2.48 -13.13 -6.11
N ALA A 22 3.42 -14.02 -6.38
CA ALA A 22 4.77 -13.57 -6.68
C ALA A 22 4.67 -12.56 -7.83
N GLN A 23 5.24 -11.37 -7.62
CA GLN A 23 5.04 -10.24 -8.53
C GLN A 23 6.28 -9.35 -8.64
N ALA A 24 7.18 -9.38 -7.65
CA ALA A 24 8.39 -8.60 -7.70
C ALA A 24 9.46 -9.22 -8.61
N THR A 25 10.31 -8.39 -9.21
CA THR A 25 11.42 -8.85 -10.03
C THR A 25 12.71 -8.17 -9.58
N LEU A 26 13.77 -8.96 -9.36
CA LEU A 26 15.13 -8.41 -9.29
C LEU A 26 15.76 -8.49 -10.68
N PHE A 27 16.39 -7.40 -11.12
CA PHE A 27 16.95 -7.34 -12.46
C PHE A 27 18.20 -6.49 -12.51
N VAL A 28 19.02 -6.70 -13.53
CA VAL A 28 20.17 -5.84 -13.83
C VAL A 28 19.87 -4.86 -14.97
N SER A 29 20.49 -3.70 -14.94
CA SER A 29 20.38 -2.68 -15.99
C SER A 29 21.73 -1.97 -16.23
N PRO A 30 22.20 -1.85 -17.48
CA PRO A 30 21.62 -2.42 -18.69
C PRO A 30 21.70 -3.96 -18.69
N ALA A 31 20.78 -4.63 -19.40
CA ALA A 31 20.78 -6.10 -19.52
C ALA A 31 21.75 -6.62 -20.59
N ALA A 32 22.25 -5.76 -21.47
CA ALA A 32 23.25 -6.07 -22.47
C ALA A 32 24.05 -4.81 -22.83
N GLY A 33 25.21 -4.99 -23.45
CA GLY A 33 26.09 -3.91 -23.88
C GLY A 33 27.38 -4.44 -24.48
N SER A 34 28.11 -3.60 -25.22
CA SER A 34 29.41 -3.92 -25.80
C SER A 34 30.47 -3.01 -25.23
N TYR A 35 31.54 -3.58 -24.65
CA TYR A 35 32.58 -2.83 -23.94
C TYR A 35 33.97 -3.31 -24.35
N LYS A 36 34.94 -2.40 -24.42
CA LYS A 36 36.32 -2.76 -24.74
C LYS A 36 37.05 -3.31 -23.52
N THR A 37 38.03 -4.20 -23.73
CA THR A 37 38.97 -4.58 -22.68
C THR A 37 39.57 -3.33 -22.00
N GLY A 38 39.53 -3.28 -20.67
CA GLY A 38 40.00 -2.14 -19.87
C GLY A 38 39.01 -0.99 -19.67
N GLU A 39 37.93 -0.91 -20.46
CA GLU A 39 36.91 0.13 -20.35
C GLU A 39 35.94 -0.15 -19.19
N LEU A 40 35.91 0.74 -18.19
CA LEU A 40 35.01 0.59 -17.05
C LEU A 40 33.55 0.81 -17.47
N PHE A 41 32.67 -0.08 -17.02
CA PHE A 41 31.22 0.09 -17.20
C PHE A 41 30.47 -0.25 -15.93
N SER A 42 29.25 0.28 -15.80
CA SER A 42 28.41 0.09 -14.61
C SER A 42 27.18 -0.74 -14.92
N VAL A 43 26.84 -1.63 -14.00
CA VAL A 43 25.61 -2.43 -13.98
C VAL A 43 24.87 -2.13 -12.69
N LEU A 44 23.64 -1.65 -12.83
CA LEU A 44 22.71 -1.44 -11.72
C LEU A 44 21.99 -2.74 -11.41
N VAL A 45 21.79 -3.02 -10.13
CA VAL A 45 20.89 -4.05 -9.62
C VAL A 45 19.68 -3.34 -9.07
N ASN A 46 18.52 -3.71 -9.59
CA ASN A 46 17.26 -3.03 -9.34
C ASN A 46 16.17 -4.00 -8.89
N VAL A 47 15.14 -3.45 -8.26
CA VAL A 47 13.90 -4.15 -7.92
C VAL A 47 12.70 -3.47 -8.58
N ASN A 48 11.84 -4.27 -9.21
CA ASN A 48 10.47 -3.90 -9.56
C ASN A 48 9.56 -4.54 -8.53
N SER A 49 8.80 -3.74 -7.79
CA SER A 49 7.88 -4.22 -6.75
C SER A 49 6.50 -4.60 -7.29
N ALA A 50 6.25 -4.38 -8.58
CA ALA A 50 4.96 -4.59 -9.27
C ALA A 50 3.76 -3.97 -8.56
N GLY A 51 3.97 -2.82 -7.88
CA GLY A 51 2.93 -2.09 -7.17
C GLY A 51 2.73 -2.52 -5.71
N ALA A 52 3.33 -3.62 -5.27
CA ALA A 52 3.36 -3.99 -3.86
C ALA A 52 4.39 -3.15 -3.10
N ALA A 53 4.09 -2.80 -1.84
CA ALA A 53 5.08 -2.19 -0.95
C ALA A 53 6.04 -3.26 -0.43
N ILE A 54 7.35 -3.02 -0.54
CA ILE A 54 8.41 -3.93 -0.09
C ILE A 54 9.28 -3.26 0.95
N ASN A 55 9.79 -4.01 1.93
CA ASN A 55 10.65 -3.46 2.98
C ASN A 55 12.05 -4.10 3.02
N ALA A 56 12.30 -5.18 2.29
CA ALA A 56 13.62 -5.78 2.22
C ALA A 56 13.84 -6.49 0.89
N ALA A 57 15.10 -6.52 0.46
CA ALA A 57 15.55 -7.45 -0.56
C ALA A 57 16.96 -7.96 -0.27
N SER A 58 17.22 -9.17 -0.71
CA SER A 58 18.54 -9.78 -0.68
C SER A 58 18.82 -10.47 -2.01
N GLY A 59 20.10 -10.63 -2.32
CA GLY A 59 20.50 -11.30 -3.54
C GLY A 59 21.95 -11.68 -3.57
N GLN A 60 22.22 -12.77 -4.28
CA GLN A 60 23.56 -13.16 -4.69
C GLN A 60 23.63 -13.21 -6.21
N ILE A 61 24.58 -12.48 -6.77
CA ILE A 61 24.85 -12.40 -8.21
C ILE A 61 26.18 -13.09 -8.49
N ASN A 62 26.25 -13.80 -9.61
CA ASN A 62 27.47 -14.31 -10.21
C ASN A 62 27.81 -13.46 -11.44
N PHE A 63 29.07 -13.13 -11.62
CA PHE A 63 29.61 -12.53 -12.84
C PHE A 63 30.75 -13.38 -13.37
N ASP A 64 30.97 -13.33 -14.68
CA ASP A 64 32.08 -14.04 -15.32
C ASP A 64 33.44 -13.43 -14.93
N ASN A 65 34.06 -14.02 -13.91
CA ASN A 65 35.35 -13.61 -13.40
C ASN A 65 36.55 -14.03 -14.26
N GLN A 66 36.36 -14.78 -15.33
CA GLN A 66 37.40 -15.05 -16.34
C GLN A 66 37.49 -13.91 -17.35
N ARG A 67 36.38 -13.19 -17.55
CA ARG A 67 36.30 -12.12 -18.54
C ARG A 67 36.21 -10.72 -17.96
N MET A 68 35.76 -10.56 -16.71
CA MET A 68 35.64 -9.27 -16.04
C MET A 68 36.06 -9.35 -14.57
N GLU A 69 36.38 -8.21 -13.98
CA GLU A 69 36.52 -8.03 -12.53
C GLU A 69 35.59 -6.92 -12.04
N ALA A 70 35.03 -7.08 -10.85
CA ALA A 70 34.36 -5.99 -10.17
C ALA A 70 35.42 -5.07 -9.54
N VAL A 71 35.29 -3.77 -9.80
CA VAL A 71 36.18 -2.71 -9.30
C VAL A 71 35.57 -2.06 -8.06
N SER A 72 34.25 -1.87 -8.06
CA SER A 72 33.54 -1.27 -6.93
C SER A 72 32.08 -1.73 -6.88
N VAL A 73 31.53 -1.76 -5.68
CA VAL A 73 30.08 -1.88 -5.43
C VAL A 73 29.67 -0.68 -4.58
N GLY A 74 28.74 0.13 -5.10
CA GLY A 74 28.23 1.31 -4.42
C GLY A 74 26.71 1.22 -4.25
N TYR A 75 26.20 1.82 -3.17
CA TYR A 75 24.78 1.79 -2.83
C TYR A 75 24.27 3.15 -2.33
N SER A 76 24.96 4.24 -2.69
CA SER A 76 24.54 5.61 -2.33
C SER A 76 23.20 6.03 -2.93
N GLN A 77 22.80 5.39 -4.04
CA GLN A 77 21.50 5.60 -4.70
C GLN A 77 20.48 4.51 -4.33
N SER A 78 20.75 3.73 -3.27
CA SER A 78 19.88 2.61 -2.89
C SER A 78 18.53 3.09 -2.37
N VAL A 79 17.48 2.35 -2.67
CA VAL A 79 16.18 2.46 -2.00
C VAL A 79 16.24 1.94 -0.57
N PHE A 80 17.25 1.16 -0.20
CA PHE A 80 17.44 0.64 1.14
C PHE A 80 18.34 1.56 1.96
N SER A 81 17.97 1.77 3.23
CA SER A 81 18.69 2.63 4.18
C SER A 81 19.40 1.83 5.28
N ILE A 82 19.09 0.55 5.42
CA ILE A 82 19.66 -0.34 6.43
C ILE A 82 20.21 -1.59 5.73
N TRP A 83 21.35 -2.09 6.18
CA TRP A 83 21.99 -3.28 5.61
C TRP A 83 22.25 -4.32 6.70
N THR A 84 21.68 -5.51 6.53
CA THR A 84 21.99 -6.69 7.34
C THR A 84 23.22 -7.41 6.79
N GLU A 85 23.45 -7.32 5.48
CA GLU A 85 24.71 -7.64 4.83
C GLU A 85 25.05 -6.50 3.86
N GLU A 86 26.10 -5.74 4.18
CA GLU A 86 26.57 -4.69 3.30
C GLU A 86 26.96 -5.24 1.92
N PRO A 87 26.64 -4.52 0.84
CA PRO A 87 27.00 -4.93 -0.51
C PRO A 87 28.50 -5.17 -0.65
N ARG A 88 28.87 -6.39 -1.01
CA ARG A 88 30.27 -6.81 -1.16
C ARG A 88 30.46 -7.71 -2.36
N PHE A 89 31.67 -7.75 -2.88
CA PHE A 89 32.03 -8.59 -4.02
C PHE A 89 33.31 -9.40 -3.78
N SER A 90 33.48 -10.46 -4.56
CA SER A 90 34.70 -11.27 -4.59
C SER A 90 35.06 -11.58 -6.05
N ASN A 91 36.19 -11.07 -6.51
CA ASN A 91 36.71 -11.37 -7.85
C ASN A 91 37.17 -12.82 -7.98
N ALA A 92 37.70 -13.42 -6.91
CA ALA A 92 38.10 -14.82 -6.92
C ALA A 92 36.89 -15.77 -7.09
N ALA A 93 35.76 -15.45 -6.45
CA ALA A 93 34.54 -16.25 -6.55
C ALA A 93 33.59 -15.79 -7.68
N GLY A 94 33.80 -14.61 -8.26
CA GLY A 94 32.89 -14.01 -9.24
C GLY A 94 31.55 -13.59 -8.65
N THR A 95 31.49 -13.22 -7.37
CA THR A 95 30.19 -12.99 -6.69
C THR A 95 30.00 -11.55 -6.22
N VAL A 96 28.75 -11.11 -6.20
CA VAL A 96 28.26 -9.91 -5.48
C VAL A 96 27.13 -10.33 -4.57
N ARG A 97 27.13 -9.88 -3.31
CA ARG A 97 26.12 -10.21 -2.30
C ARG A 97 25.61 -8.97 -1.61
N PHE A 98 24.33 -8.96 -1.25
CA PHE A 98 23.70 -7.88 -0.51
C PHE A 98 22.47 -8.37 0.26
N SER A 99 22.17 -7.71 1.38
CA SER A 99 20.89 -7.83 2.08
C SER A 99 20.56 -6.49 2.74
N GLY A 100 19.52 -5.83 2.23
CA GLY A 100 19.13 -4.48 2.62
C GLY A 100 17.65 -4.37 2.94
N GLY A 101 17.31 -3.33 3.70
CA GLY A 101 15.95 -3.02 4.12
C GLY A 101 15.64 -1.53 4.15
N LEU A 102 14.35 -1.24 4.07
CA LEU A 102 13.75 0.09 4.18
C LEU A 102 12.56 -0.02 5.15
N PRO A 103 12.56 0.70 6.28
CA PRO A 103 11.42 0.73 7.19
C PRO A 103 10.11 1.18 6.53
N SER A 104 8.98 0.98 7.21
CA SER A 104 7.68 1.44 6.73
C SER A 104 7.68 2.94 6.38
N PRO A 105 7.07 3.34 5.24
CA PRO A 105 6.10 2.58 4.43
C PRO A 105 6.71 1.61 3.39
N GLY A 106 8.04 1.48 3.31
CA GLY A 106 8.70 0.64 2.32
C GLY A 106 8.81 1.30 0.93
N PHE A 107 9.26 0.53 -0.05
CA PHE A 107 9.41 0.95 -1.44
C PHE A 107 8.28 0.39 -2.32
N THR A 108 7.73 1.23 -3.19
CA THR A 108 6.83 0.81 -4.26
C THR A 108 7.27 1.46 -5.56
N GLY A 109 7.51 0.66 -6.60
CA GLY A 109 7.91 1.20 -7.91
C GLY A 109 8.44 0.15 -8.87
N ALA A 110 8.55 0.54 -10.14
CA ALA A 110 8.98 -0.35 -11.21
C ALA A 110 10.50 -0.51 -11.34
N SER A 111 11.28 0.39 -10.74
CA SER A 111 12.74 0.39 -10.85
C SER A 111 13.41 1.09 -9.66
N GLY A 112 13.43 0.42 -8.50
CA GLY A 112 14.18 0.85 -7.33
C GLY A 112 15.64 0.43 -7.43
N ALA A 113 16.58 1.36 -7.39
CA ALA A 113 18.00 1.02 -7.38
C ALA A 113 18.39 0.38 -6.06
N ILE A 114 19.10 -0.74 -6.09
CA ILE A 114 19.62 -1.42 -4.89
C ILE A 114 21.11 -1.13 -4.77
N LEU A 115 21.87 -1.41 -5.83
CA LEU A 115 23.31 -1.23 -5.87
C LEU A 115 23.82 -1.02 -7.30
N ARG A 116 24.99 -0.41 -7.41
CA ARG A 116 25.75 -0.19 -8.64
C ARG A 116 27.04 -0.98 -8.55
N VAL A 117 27.24 -1.91 -9.48
CA VAL A 117 28.49 -2.64 -9.64
C VAL A 117 29.25 -2.04 -10.82
N THR A 118 30.51 -1.68 -10.61
CA THR A 118 31.40 -1.23 -11.70
C THR A 118 32.33 -2.37 -12.06
N PHE A 119 32.32 -2.76 -13.33
CA PHE A 119 33.13 -3.84 -13.87
C PHE A 119 34.25 -3.28 -14.76
N ARG A 120 35.40 -3.97 -14.75
CA ARG A 120 36.48 -3.83 -15.71
C ARG A 120 36.58 -5.11 -16.54
N PRO A 121 36.34 -5.07 -17.85
CA PRO A 121 36.62 -6.20 -18.73
C PRO A 121 38.11 -6.47 -18.84
N LYS A 122 38.51 -7.75 -18.77
CA LYS A 122 39.90 -8.22 -18.88
C LYS A 122 40.15 -9.20 -20.04
N ALA A 123 39.11 -9.83 -20.59
CA ALA A 123 39.23 -10.72 -21.73
C ALA A 123 38.01 -10.64 -22.66
N ALA A 124 38.24 -10.75 -23.97
CA ALA A 124 37.19 -10.71 -24.97
C ALA A 124 36.24 -11.93 -24.88
N GLY A 125 35.00 -11.74 -25.35
CA GLY A 125 33.96 -12.76 -25.37
C GLY A 125 32.69 -12.35 -24.65
N GLN A 126 31.73 -13.26 -24.54
CA GLN A 126 30.49 -13.04 -23.81
C GLN A 126 30.69 -13.24 -22.30
N ALA A 127 30.29 -12.25 -21.51
CA ALA A 127 30.39 -12.27 -20.05
C ALA A 127 29.01 -12.06 -19.43
N SER A 128 28.56 -13.02 -18.61
CA SER A 128 27.24 -12.98 -17.97
C SER A 128 27.30 -12.36 -16.58
N VAL A 129 26.18 -11.76 -16.18
CA VAL A 129 25.89 -11.31 -14.81
C VAL A 129 24.52 -11.86 -14.44
N VAL A 130 24.44 -12.85 -13.56
CA VAL A 130 23.22 -13.62 -13.28
C VAL A 130 22.96 -13.71 -11.79
N PHE A 131 21.68 -13.69 -11.38
CA PHE A 131 21.34 -13.97 -9.98
C PHE A 131 21.39 -15.48 -9.72
N ILE A 132 22.05 -15.88 -8.65
CA ILE A 132 22.04 -17.24 -8.11
C ILE A 132 20.86 -17.40 -7.16
N SER A 133 20.58 -16.37 -6.36
CA SER A 133 19.48 -16.35 -5.40
C SER A 133 19.00 -14.92 -5.17
N GLY A 134 17.78 -14.79 -4.67
CA GLY A 134 17.24 -13.54 -4.18
C GLY A 134 15.97 -13.72 -3.37
N ALA A 135 15.61 -12.66 -2.65
CA ALA A 135 14.32 -12.54 -1.98
C ALA A 135 13.87 -11.08 -2.04
N VAL A 136 12.56 -10.85 -2.12
CA VAL A 136 11.95 -9.52 -2.02
C VAL A 136 10.78 -9.65 -1.07
N LEU A 137 10.86 -8.99 0.09
CA LEU A 137 9.89 -9.15 1.17
C LEU A 137 8.86 -8.02 1.15
N ALA A 138 7.58 -8.40 1.21
CA ALA A 138 6.46 -7.48 1.31
C ALA A 138 6.51 -6.72 2.65
N ASN A 139 6.11 -5.45 2.62
CA ASN A 139 5.97 -4.64 3.83
C ASN A 139 4.64 -4.95 4.56
N ASP A 140 4.46 -6.20 4.98
CA ASP A 140 3.23 -6.72 5.60
C ASP A 140 3.41 -7.16 7.06
N GLY A 141 4.62 -6.99 7.61
CA GLY A 141 4.98 -7.41 8.97
C GLY A 141 5.12 -8.92 9.17
N LYS A 142 4.95 -9.74 8.12
CA LYS A 142 5.04 -11.21 8.17
C LYS A 142 6.28 -11.77 7.47
N GLY A 143 6.98 -10.94 6.69
CA GLY A 143 8.16 -11.36 5.94
C GLY A 143 7.79 -12.18 4.68
N THR A 144 6.62 -11.92 4.09
CA THR A 144 6.17 -12.64 2.90
C THR A 144 7.08 -12.36 1.71
N ASN A 145 7.72 -13.39 1.15
CA ASN A 145 8.53 -13.25 -0.06
C ASN A 145 7.62 -13.19 -1.30
N ILE A 146 7.72 -12.09 -2.06
CA ILE A 146 6.93 -11.83 -3.27
C ILE A 146 7.79 -11.82 -4.55
N LEU A 147 9.04 -12.29 -4.48
CA LEU A 147 9.91 -12.40 -5.65
C LEU A 147 9.38 -13.45 -6.63
N ASP A 148 9.14 -13.03 -7.87
CA ASP A 148 8.66 -13.84 -8.98
C ASP A 148 9.77 -14.22 -9.95
N SER A 149 10.60 -13.24 -10.36
CA SER A 149 11.62 -13.48 -11.36
C SER A 149 12.94 -12.77 -11.08
N LEU A 150 14.00 -13.38 -11.61
CA LEU A 150 15.37 -12.90 -11.56
C LEU A 150 15.86 -12.69 -12.99
N LYS A 151 16.26 -11.46 -13.33
CA LYS A 151 16.70 -11.11 -14.69
C LYS A 151 18.15 -10.63 -14.71
N GLY A 152 19.04 -11.51 -15.17
CA GLY A 152 20.45 -11.19 -15.38
C GLY A 152 20.71 -10.40 -16.67
N GLY A 153 21.99 -10.23 -16.99
CA GLY A 153 22.47 -9.56 -18.19
C GLY A 153 23.61 -10.32 -18.86
N LEU A 154 23.80 -10.05 -20.15
CA LEU A 154 24.83 -10.66 -20.98
C LEU A 154 25.56 -9.57 -21.78
N PHE A 155 26.86 -9.44 -21.52
CA PHE A 155 27.70 -8.39 -22.09
C PHE A 155 28.67 -8.96 -23.12
N THR A 156 28.95 -8.18 -24.16
CA THR A 156 29.94 -8.52 -25.19
C THR A 156 31.21 -7.73 -24.92
N ILE A 157 32.33 -8.43 -24.72
CA ILE A 157 33.63 -7.78 -24.54
C ILE A 157 34.41 -7.90 -25.84
N ILE A 158 34.79 -6.75 -26.39
CA ILE A 158 35.58 -6.66 -27.61
C ILE A 158 37.02 -6.28 -27.26
N THR A 159 37.98 -6.82 -28.03
CA THR A 159 39.39 -6.47 -27.87
C THR A 159 39.59 -4.98 -28.18
N SER A 160 40.34 -4.29 -27.33
CA SER A 160 40.95 -3.02 -27.68
C SER A 160 42.09 -3.30 -28.68
N GLN A 161 41.82 -3.13 -29.97
CA GLN A 161 42.87 -3.21 -30.98
C GLN A 161 43.80 -1.99 -30.79
N PRO A 162 45.13 -2.14 -30.66
CA PRO A 162 46.04 -1.01 -30.79
C PRO A 162 45.84 -0.43 -32.19
N GLU A 163 45.63 0.89 -32.28
CA GLU A 163 45.63 1.62 -33.54
C GLU A 163 46.89 1.22 -34.32
N SER A 164 46.70 0.55 -35.45
CA SER A 164 47.79 0.23 -36.36
C SER A 164 48.30 1.53 -36.95
N SER A 165 49.45 1.98 -36.48
CA SER A 165 50.30 2.97 -37.13
C SER A 165 50.38 2.68 -38.64
N PRO A 166 50.19 3.68 -39.53
CA PRO A 166 50.46 3.51 -40.95
C PRO A 166 51.94 3.19 -41.19
N ALA A 167 52.19 2.46 -42.28
CA ALA A 167 53.43 1.78 -42.65
C ALA A 167 54.71 2.62 -42.59
N ALA A 168 55.78 1.97 -42.13
CA ALA A 168 57.15 2.45 -42.12
C ALA A 168 57.71 2.71 -43.54
N LYS A 169 58.42 3.83 -43.67
CA LYS A 169 59.46 4.07 -44.69
C LYS A 169 60.80 4.25 -43.95
N PRO A 170 61.96 3.83 -44.49
CA PRO A 170 63.16 3.62 -43.67
C PRO A 170 63.90 4.91 -43.27
N SER A 171 64.11 5.02 -41.96
CA SER A 171 65.26 5.53 -41.18
C SER A 171 66.22 6.56 -41.82
N ILE A 172 66.25 7.76 -41.23
CA ILE A 172 67.48 8.52 -40.92
C ILE A 172 67.38 8.97 -39.46
N ALA A 173 68.51 8.90 -38.75
CA ALA A 173 68.64 9.04 -37.30
C ALA A 173 68.62 10.50 -36.76
N ALA A 174 68.20 10.58 -35.48
CA ALA A 174 68.44 11.58 -34.42
C ALA A 174 67.59 12.88 -34.39
N PRO A 175 67.33 13.49 -33.20
CA PRO A 175 67.47 13.03 -31.81
C PRO A 175 66.12 12.92 -31.08
N ALA A 176 66.15 12.36 -29.87
CA ALA A 176 65.00 12.23 -28.98
C ALA A 176 64.37 13.59 -28.62
N PHE A 177 63.08 13.73 -28.95
CA PHE A 177 62.15 14.54 -28.18
C PHE A 177 61.10 13.58 -27.59
N GLN A 178 61.22 13.31 -26.29
CA GLN A 178 60.05 12.90 -25.51
C GLN A 178 59.22 14.16 -25.30
N GLU A 179 58.30 14.44 -26.23
CA GLU A 179 57.15 15.27 -25.89
C GLU A 179 56.12 14.35 -25.25
N VAL A 180 56.22 14.21 -23.93
CA VAL A 180 55.11 13.72 -23.13
C VAL A 180 54.00 14.75 -23.31
N GLU A 181 53.03 14.47 -24.19
CA GLU A 181 51.79 15.24 -24.27
C GLU A 181 51.21 15.31 -22.87
N LYS A 182 51.33 16.49 -22.26
CA LYS A 182 50.90 16.72 -20.89
C LYS A 182 49.39 16.52 -20.88
N PRO A 183 48.84 15.57 -20.09
CA PRO A 183 47.41 15.38 -20.04
C PRO A 183 46.76 16.69 -19.60
N ILE A 184 45.82 17.21 -20.40
CA ILE A 184 45.07 18.41 -20.07
C ILE A 184 44.36 18.17 -18.74
N ALA A 185 44.49 19.11 -17.81
CA ALA A 185 43.86 19.01 -16.50
C ALA A 185 42.35 18.79 -16.66
N VAL A 186 41.77 17.90 -15.85
CA VAL A 186 40.33 17.70 -15.81
C VAL A 186 39.66 18.91 -15.15
N PRO A 187 38.46 19.31 -15.59
CA PRO A 187 37.72 20.39 -14.94
C PRO A 187 37.22 19.94 -13.56
N ILE A 188 37.00 20.90 -12.66
CA ILE A 188 36.51 20.69 -11.30
C ILE A 188 35.17 21.42 -11.17
N ILE A 189 34.11 20.70 -10.82
CA ILE A 189 32.83 21.32 -10.46
C ILE A 189 32.91 21.73 -8.99
N THR A 190 32.69 23.01 -8.69
CA THR A 190 32.92 23.59 -7.35
C THR A 190 31.64 23.94 -6.62
N ASP A 191 30.56 24.24 -7.34
CA ASP A 191 29.29 24.68 -6.76
C ASP A 191 28.11 24.09 -7.55
N TRP A 192 27.20 23.41 -6.85
CA TRP A 192 26.00 22.82 -7.39
C TRP A 192 24.94 22.62 -6.28
N PRO A 193 23.65 22.68 -6.61
CA PRO A 193 22.59 22.34 -5.66
C PRO A 193 22.59 20.83 -5.41
N LYS A 194 22.56 20.39 -4.15
CA LYS A 194 22.38 18.95 -3.82
C LYS A 194 20.95 18.49 -4.06
N GLU A 195 20.00 19.38 -3.80
CA GLU A 195 18.57 19.18 -3.97
C GLU A 195 17.97 20.39 -4.71
N LEU A 196 17.03 20.13 -5.60
CA LEU A 196 16.38 21.15 -6.43
C LEU A 196 14.89 20.80 -6.62
N GLU A 197 14.00 21.79 -6.65
CA GLU A 197 12.59 21.52 -6.92
C GLU A 197 12.34 21.33 -8.43
N GLU A 198 11.47 20.38 -8.78
CA GLU A 198 10.95 20.22 -10.14
C GLU A 198 10.39 21.55 -10.67
N GLY A 199 10.78 21.90 -11.90
CA GLY A 199 10.48 23.20 -12.52
C GLY A 199 11.59 24.24 -12.35
N SER A 200 12.57 24.02 -11.46
CA SER A 200 13.69 24.94 -11.27
C SER A 200 14.75 24.83 -12.39
N VAL A 201 15.65 25.80 -12.43
CA VAL A 201 16.82 25.80 -13.32
C VAL A 201 17.99 25.12 -12.63
N LEU A 202 18.55 24.09 -13.26
CA LEU A 202 19.78 23.45 -12.79
C LEU A 202 20.97 24.30 -13.23
N ALA A 203 21.77 24.75 -12.25
CA ALA A 203 22.99 25.50 -12.52
C ALA A 203 24.18 24.88 -11.79
N VAL A 204 25.33 24.83 -12.47
CA VAL A 204 26.60 24.35 -11.92
C VAL A 204 27.71 25.35 -12.22
N LYS A 205 28.66 25.48 -11.30
CA LYS A 205 29.86 26.30 -11.50
C LYS A 205 31.11 25.47 -11.24
N GLY A 206 32.20 25.87 -11.86
CA GLY A 206 33.45 25.17 -11.70
C GLY A 206 34.65 25.89 -12.26
N LEU A 207 35.77 25.18 -12.26
CA LEU A 207 37.06 25.57 -12.80
C LEU A 207 37.43 24.60 -13.93
N GLY A 208 37.55 25.12 -15.14
CA GLY A 208 38.06 24.45 -16.32
C GLY A 208 39.47 24.92 -16.68
N TYR A 209 39.93 24.49 -17.85
CA TYR A 209 41.18 24.99 -18.40
C TYR A 209 40.95 26.43 -18.95
N PRO A 210 41.77 27.43 -18.57
CA PRO A 210 41.53 28.83 -18.93
C PRO A 210 41.40 29.08 -20.43
N ASN A 211 40.45 29.93 -20.83
CA ASN A 211 40.16 30.31 -22.22
C ASN A 211 39.87 29.11 -23.15
N SER A 212 39.42 27.99 -22.61
CA SER A 212 39.14 26.77 -23.38
C SER A 212 37.66 26.41 -23.39
N LYS A 213 37.28 25.58 -24.36
CA LYS A 213 35.94 25.03 -24.47
C LYS A 213 35.75 23.91 -23.43
N LEU A 214 34.57 23.84 -22.83
CA LEU A 214 34.13 22.78 -21.94
C LEU A 214 32.93 22.05 -22.54
N LEU A 215 32.93 20.73 -22.37
CA LEU A 215 31.77 19.87 -22.61
C LEU A 215 31.16 19.50 -21.26
N ILE A 216 29.93 19.92 -21.01
CA ILE A 216 29.18 19.66 -19.80
C ILE A 216 28.10 18.66 -20.13
N PHE A 217 28.11 17.53 -19.42
CA PHE A 217 27.20 16.42 -19.62
C PHE A 217 26.16 16.45 -18.51
N VAL A 218 24.89 16.46 -18.88
CA VAL A 218 23.76 16.41 -17.94
C VAL A 218 22.94 15.15 -18.23
N GLN A 219 22.91 14.23 -17.28
CA GLN A 219 22.23 12.95 -17.42
C GLN A 219 21.11 12.79 -16.39
N LYS A 220 19.88 12.55 -16.84
CA LYS A 220 18.76 12.21 -15.97
C LYS A 220 18.66 10.69 -15.82
N GLY A 221 18.84 10.17 -14.60
CA GLY A 221 18.76 8.74 -14.30
C GLY A 221 19.70 7.90 -15.17
N SER A 222 19.11 7.12 -16.07
CA SER A 222 19.80 6.24 -17.03
C SER A 222 19.61 6.66 -18.49
N GLU A 223 19.04 7.84 -18.75
CA GLU A 223 18.91 8.41 -20.10
C GLU A 223 20.30 8.74 -20.68
N ASP A 224 20.40 8.93 -21.99
CA ASP A 224 21.63 9.42 -22.61
C ASP A 224 21.95 10.84 -22.14
N PRO A 225 23.22 11.16 -21.85
CA PRO A 225 23.59 12.50 -21.39
C PRO A 225 23.38 13.54 -22.49
N VAL A 226 22.75 14.65 -22.12
CA VAL A 226 22.70 15.86 -22.95
C VAL A 226 24.04 16.59 -22.81
N ILE A 227 24.68 16.89 -23.93
CA ILE A 227 25.99 17.56 -23.97
C ILE A 227 25.77 19.04 -24.26
N HIS A 228 26.36 19.89 -23.43
CA HIS A 228 26.38 21.34 -23.58
C HIS A 228 27.80 21.82 -23.77
N GLU A 229 27.99 22.78 -24.68
CA GLU A 229 29.27 23.46 -24.85
C GLU A 229 29.27 24.76 -24.08
N GLU A 230 30.30 24.98 -23.26
CA GLU A 230 30.51 26.21 -22.48
C GLU A 230 31.97 26.66 -22.67
N PHE A 231 32.31 27.88 -22.25
CA PHE A 231 33.70 28.36 -22.26
C PHE A 231 34.14 28.77 -20.85
N ALA A 232 35.34 28.34 -20.46
CA ALA A 232 35.97 28.85 -19.26
C ALA A 232 36.56 30.24 -19.52
N GLY A 233 36.40 31.15 -18.55
CA GLY A 233 37.02 32.45 -18.58
C GLY A 233 38.54 32.40 -18.51
N SER A 234 39.17 33.59 -18.57
CA SER A 234 40.63 33.73 -18.44
C SER A 234 41.20 33.26 -17.09
N ASP A 235 40.35 33.20 -16.06
CA ASP A 235 40.65 32.67 -14.73
C ASP A 235 40.26 31.18 -14.57
N GLY A 236 39.81 30.55 -15.66
CA GLY A 236 39.34 29.16 -15.67
C GLY A 236 37.91 28.99 -15.17
N ARG A 237 37.22 30.02 -14.68
CA ARG A 237 35.86 29.85 -14.15
C ARG A 237 34.85 29.63 -15.26
N PHE A 238 33.90 28.73 -15.03
CA PHE A 238 32.74 28.56 -15.88
C PHE A 238 31.46 28.49 -15.04
N THR A 239 30.33 28.85 -15.66
CA THR A 239 28.99 28.67 -15.11
C THR A 239 28.11 28.12 -16.22
N HIS A 240 27.37 27.07 -15.90
CA HIS A 240 26.41 26.47 -16.82
C HIS A 240 25.03 26.48 -16.19
N SER A 241 24.06 26.94 -16.97
CA SER A 241 22.64 26.89 -16.63
C SER A 241 21.93 26.02 -17.65
N HIS A 242 21.27 24.96 -17.18
CA HIS A 242 20.52 24.07 -18.05
C HIS A 242 19.27 24.80 -18.56
N ASN A 243 19.19 25.00 -19.88
CA ASN A 243 18.15 25.85 -20.50
C ASN A 243 16.72 25.28 -20.40
N LYS A 244 16.55 24.03 -19.93
CA LYS A 244 15.25 23.41 -19.68
C LYS A 244 15.02 23.28 -18.18
N THR A 245 13.79 23.50 -17.76
CA THR A 245 13.36 23.19 -16.39
C THR A 245 13.55 21.70 -16.13
N VAL A 246 14.11 21.35 -14.97
CA VAL A 246 14.32 19.95 -14.60
C VAL A 246 13.01 19.31 -14.15
N SER A 247 12.85 18.02 -14.45
CA SER A 247 11.72 17.21 -13.96
C SER A 247 12.18 16.35 -12.80
N ALA A 248 11.26 15.88 -11.95
CA ALA A 248 11.64 15.08 -10.80
C ALA A 248 12.50 13.86 -11.19
N GLY A 249 13.58 13.64 -10.46
CA GLY A 249 14.54 12.58 -10.74
C GLY A 249 15.97 12.92 -10.34
N LEU A 250 16.88 11.96 -10.50
CA LEU A 250 18.27 12.10 -10.12
C LEU A 250 19.12 12.51 -11.32
N TYR A 251 19.79 13.65 -11.21
CA TYR A 251 20.65 14.19 -12.26
C TYR A 251 22.12 13.95 -11.92
N ARG A 252 22.90 13.56 -12.92
CA ARG A 252 24.36 13.47 -12.85
C ARG A 252 24.96 14.49 -13.80
N VAL A 253 25.93 15.25 -13.31
CA VAL A 253 26.64 16.26 -14.09
C VAL A 253 28.14 16.04 -13.99
N TRP A 254 28.81 16.07 -15.14
CA TRP A 254 30.28 16.05 -15.21
C TRP A 254 30.75 16.89 -16.40
N ALA A 255 32.02 17.26 -16.41
CA ALA A 255 32.60 18.10 -17.43
C ALA A 255 33.90 17.53 -18.01
N LYS A 256 34.25 17.96 -19.22
CA LYS A 256 35.55 17.73 -19.87
C LYS A 256 36.04 19.03 -20.50
N ASN A 257 37.35 19.28 -20.44
CA ASN A 257 37.98 20.37 -21.18
C ASN A 257 38.28 19.94 -22.62
N VAL A 258 38.31 20.90 -23.54
CA VAL A 258 38.72 20.74 -24.93
C VAL A 258 39.77 21.81 -25.24
N SER A 259 40.99 21.38 -25.59
CA SER A 259 42.08 22.28 -25.98
C SER A 259 41.79 22.99 -27.30
N ALA A 260 42.54 24.05 -27.61
CA ALA A 260 42.55 24.70 -28.91
C ALA A 260 42.85 23.73 -30.06
N ASP A 261 43.66 22.69 -29.79
CA ASP A 261 44.01 21.64 -30.75
C ASP A 261 42.96 20.51 -30.84
N GLY A 262 41.83 20.64 -30.13
CA GLY A 262 40.73 19.67 -30.15
C GLY A 262 40.90 18.47 -29.22
N ILE A 263 42.00 18.40 -28.46
CA ILE A 263 42.25 17.32 -27.48
C ILE A 263 41.28 17.44 -26.29
N VAL A 264 40.64 16.34 -25.92
CA VAL A 264 39.63 16.27 -24.84
C VAL A 264 40.25 15.69 -23.57
N SER A 265 40.03 16.32 -22.42
CA SER A 265 40.49 15.83 -21.11
C SER A 265 39.73 14.58 -20.64
N GLY A 266 40.21 13.96 -19.55
CA GLY A 266 39.41 13.06 -18.73
C GLY A 266 38.16 13.75 -18.15
N SER A 267 37.22 12.96 -17.63
CA SER A 267 36.01 13.48 -16.96
C SER A 267 36.34 14.07 -15.58
N SER A 268 35.63 15.14 -15.21
CA SER A 268 35.55 15.59 -13.82
C SER A 268 34.93 14.52 -12.91
N GLU A 269 34.98 14.76 -11.60
CA GLU A 269 34.09 14.07 -10.68
C GLU A 269 32.63 14.29 -11.09
N ILE A 270 31.82 13.25 -10.91
CA ILE A 270 30.39 13.30 -11.21
C ILE A 270 29.68 13.88 -9.99
N VAL A 271 29.04 15.03 -10.16
CA VAL A 271 28.17 15.60 -9.13
C VAL A 271 26.75 15.09 -9.33
N THR A 272 26.05 14.85 -8.23
CA THR A 272 24.67 14.34 -8.23
C THR A 272 23.74 15.40 -7.66
N ILE A 273 22.60 15.60 -8.32
CA ILE A 273 21.58 16.59 -7.98
C ILE A 273 20.24 15.85 -7.92
N GLU A 274 19.59 15.88 -6.76
CA GLU A 274 18.26 15.28 -6.60
C GLU A 274 17.19 16.32 -6.92
N VAL A 275 16.40 16.07 -7.96
CA VAL A 275 15.27 16.92 -8.31
C VAL A 275 14.00 16.33 -7.69
N VAL A 276 13.49 17.01 -6.68
CA VAL A 276 12.35 16.56 -5.88
C VAL A 276 11.07 17.24 -6.33
N LYS A 277 9.94 16.56 -6.12
CA LYS A 277 8.63 17.18 -6.33
C LYS A 277 8.37 18.27 -5.27
N PRO A 278 7.65 19.35 -5.58
CA PRO A 278 7.23 20.34 -4.60
C PRO A 278 6.49 19.70 -3.42
N LEU A 279 6.67 20.27 -2.22
CA LEU A 279 6.11 19.73 -0.98
C LEU A 279 4.58 19.52 -1.04
N PHE A 280 3.84 20.41 -1.70
CA PHE A 280 2.38 20.29 -1.81
C PHE A 280 1.93 19.05 -2.60
N PHE A 281 2.70 18.57 -3.58
CA PHE A 281 2.40 17.31 -4.28
C PHE A 281 2.65 16.09 -3.39
N ARG A 282 3.63 16.16 -2.47
CA ARG A 282 3.91 15.08 -1.50
C ARG A 282 2.82 15.00 -0.42
N ILE A 283 2.24 16.14 -0.03
CA ILE A 283 1.18 16.24 0.97
C ILE A 283 -0.20 15.92 0.35
N GLY A 284 -0.45 16.35 -0.89
CA GLY A 284 -1.72 16.15 -1.58
C GLY A 284 -2.03 14.68 -1.88
N THR A 285 -1.03 13.87 -2.22
CA THR A 285 -1.21 12.42 -2.43
C THR A 285 -1.57 11.69 -1.14
N ILE A 286 -0.98 12.10 -0.02
CA ILE A 286 -1.35 11.61 1.32
C ILE A 286 -2.82 11.95 1.59
N ALA A 287 -3.22 13.22 1.41
CA ALA A 287 -4.59 13.65 1.61
C ALA A 287 -5.60 12.88 0.73
N LEU A 288 -5.29 12.65 -0.55
CA LEU A 288 -6.16 11.89 -1.47
C LEU A 288 -6.27 10.41 -1.11
N ASN A 289 -5.16 9.77 -0.70
CA ASN A 289 -5.18 8.35 -0.32
C ASN A 289 -6.01 8.10 0.94
N TYR A 290 -5.95 9.01 1.92
CA TYR A 290 -6.74 8.91 3.15
C TYR A 290 -8.17 9.44 3.00
N ALA A 291 -8.45 10.32 2.04
CA ALA A 291 -9.79 10.86 1.82
C ALA A 291 -10.84 9.76 1.54
N SER A 292 -10.49 8.76 0.71
CA SER A 292 -11.42 7.65 0.41
C SER A 292 -11.69 6.80 1.65
N ILE A 293 -10.67 6.53 2.46
CA ILE A 293 -10.78 5.78 3.72
C ILE A 293 -11.65 6.55 4.74
N ILE A 294 -11.45 7.87 4.86
CA ILE A 294 -12.21 8.70 5.80
C ILE A 294 -13.68 8.80 5.36
N VAL A 295 -13.94 9.06 4.08
CA VAL A 295 -15.31 9.16 3.54
C VAL A 295 -16.06 7.83 3.68
N THR A 296 -15.40 6.70 3.40
CA THR A 296 -16.01 5.37 3.58
C THR A 296 -16.29 5.06 5.05
N LEU A 297 -15.37 5.40 5.97
CA LEU A 297 -15.58 5.25 7.41
C LEU A 297 -16.76 6.10 7.92
N LEU A 298 -16.85 7.36 7.48
CA LEU A 298 -17.97 8.25 7.82
C LEU A 298 -19.32 7.71 7.30
N ALA A 299 -19.34 7.15 6.08
CA ALA A 299 -20.54 6.54 5.52
C ALA A 299 -20.98 5.29 6.33
N LEU A 300 -20.05 4.46 6.79
CA LEU A 300 -20.34 3.31 7.63
C LEU A 300 -20.87 3.73 9.02
N ILE A 301 -20.29 4.75 9.62
CA ILE A 301 -20.76 5.30 10.91
C ILE A 301 -22.17 5.86 10.75
N LEU A 302 -22.43 6.62 9.68
CA LEU A 302 -23.77 7.15 9.39
C LEU A 302 -24.80 6.02 9.23
N LEU A 303 -24.45 4.97 8.48
CA LEU A 303 -25.32 3.80 8.31
C LEU A 303 -25.63 3.13 9.64
N LEU A 304 -24.62 2.96 10.51
CA LEU A 304 -24.79 2.38 11.83
C LEU A 304 -25.71 3.23 12.73
N ILE A 305 -25.56 4.55 12.71
CA ILE A 305 -26.45 5.48 13.43
C ILE A 305 -27.89 5.33 12.93
N LEU A 306 -28.10 5.31 11.61
CA LEU A 306 -29.43 5.13 11.02
C LEU A 306 -30.05 3.78 11.42
N MET A 307 -29.25 2.71 11.48
CA MET A 307 -29.73 1.39 11.93
C MET A 307 -30.14 1.41 13.40
N ILE A 308 -29.35 2.03 14.28
CA ILE A 308 -29.68 2.17 15.71
C ILE A 308 -30.96 2.98 15.88
N LEU A 309 -31.09 4.11 15.19
CA LEU A 309 -32.31 4.94 15.21
C LEU A 309 -33.53 4.16 14.73
N TRP A 310 -33.38 3.36 13.67
CA TRP A 310 -34.46 2.53 13.15
C TRP A 310 -34.89 1.44 14.13
N ILE A 311 -33.94 0.74 14.76
CA ILE A 311 -34.22 -0.28 15.80
C ILE A 311 -34.90 0.37 17.00
N TRP A 312 -34.39 1.52 17.47
CA TRP A 312 -34.96 2.23 18.61
C TRP A 312 -36.40 2.70 18.33
N TRP A 313 -36.63 3.30 17.18
CA TRP A 313 -37.97 3.70 16.74
C TRP A 313 -38.92 2.50 16.63
N ARG A 314 -38.43 1.38 16.11
CA ARG A 314 -39.19 0.14 16.00
C ARG A 314 -39.57 -0.41 17.37
N ILE A 315 -38.64 -0.49 18.32
CA ILE A 315 -38.89 -0.97 19.68
C ILE A 315 -39.88 -0.06 20.40
N ARG A 316 -39.71 1.27 20.30
CA ARG A 316 -40.61 2.24 20.92
C ARG A 316 -42.06 2.07 20.46
N ARG A 317 -42.28 1.93 19.15
CA ARG A 317 -43.61 1.63 18.59
C ARG A 317 -44.19 0.29 19.06
N TRP A 318 -43.35 -0.66 19.44
CA TRP A 318 -43.80 -1.98 19.90
C TRP A 318 -44.22 -1.98 21.38
N GLN A 319 -43.67 -1.08 22.19
CA GLN A 319 -44.01 -0.98 23.62
C GLN A 319 -45.37 -0.31 23.86
N GLU A 320 -45.74 0.69 23.07
CA GLU A 320 -47.01 1.42 23.21
C GLU A 320 -48.26 0.53 23.09
N ARG A 321 -48.18 -0.59 22.36
CA ARG A 321 -49.33 -1.50 22.14
C ARG A 321 -49.54 -2.53 23.24
N GLN A 322 -48.55 -2.77 24.10
CA GLN A 322 -48.61 -3.89 25.06
C GLN A 322 -49.14 -3.48 26.43
N GLY A 323 -48.97 -2.21 26.82
CA GLY A 323 -49.41 -1.74 28.14
C GLY A 323 -50.93 -1.57 28.27
N ILE A 324 -51.64 -1.40 27.15
CA ILE A 324 -53.08 -1.15 27.14
C ILE A 324 -53.85 -2.42 27.51
N GLU A 325 -53.50 -3.54 26.88
CA GLU A 325 -54.25 -4.81 26.94
C GLU A 325 -54.06 -5.53 28.28
N ILE A 326 -52.87 -5.41 28.90
CA ILE A 326 -52.63 -5.93 30.26
C ILE A 326 -53.42 -5.14 31.30
N HIS A 327 -53.60 -3.83 31.08
CA HIS A 327 -54.35 -2.98 31.99
C HIS A 327 -55.86 -3.24 31.93
N GLU A 328 -56.39 -3.55 30.75
CA GLU A 328 -57.80 -3.91 30.56
C GLU A 328 -58.13 -5.24 31.25
N ALA A 329 -57.28 -6.27 31.11
CA ALA A 329 -57.43 -7.53 31.84
C ALA A 329 -57.34 -7.37 33.37
N GLU A 330 -56.41 -6.54 33.87
CA GLU A 330 -56.29 -6.26 35.32
C GLU A 330 -57.54 -5.55 35.87
N LYS A 331 -58.12 -4.63 35.08
CA LYS A 331 -59.33 -3.88 35.44
C LYS A 331 -60.56 -4.80 35.47
N ALA A 332 -60.74 -5.64 34.46
CA ALA A 332 -61.85 -6.59 34.40
C ALA A 332 -61.81 -7.58 35.58
N LEU A 333 -60.61 -8.04 35.96
CA LEU A 333 -60.42 -8.90 37.13
C LEU A 333 -60.86 -8.22 38.44
N HIS A 334 -60.46 -6.96 38.67
CA HIS A 334 -60.85 -6.21 39.86
C HIS A 334 -62.36 -5.93 39.92
N GLU A 335 -62.97 -5.57 38.80
CA GLU A 335 -64.42 -5.37 38.71
C GLU A 335 -65.19 -6.68 38.98
N GLY A 336 -64.69 -7.80 38.45
CA GLY A 336 -65.22 -9.13 38.72
C GLY A 336 -65.18 -9.50 40.20
N PHE A 337 -64.03 -9.34 40.86
CA PHE A 337 -63.89 -9.59 42.30
C PHE A 337 -64.79 -8.68 43.15
N ALA A 338 -64.94 -7.41 42.76
CA ALA A 338 -65.81 -6.48 43.47
C ALA A 338 -67.30 -6.88 43.39
N LYS A 339 -67.76 -7.33 42.21
CA LYS A 339 -69.11 -7.86 42.01
C LYS A 339 -69.34 -9.13 42.83
N LEU A 340 -68.40 -10.08 42.78
CA LEU A 340 -68.45 -11.31 43.57
C LEU A 340 -68.56 -11.04 45.08
N GLN A 341 -67.74 -10.12 45.60
CA GLN A 341 -67.76 -9.75 47.01
C GLN A 341 -69.10 -9.11 47.41
N SER A 342 -69.72 -8.34 46.49
CA SER A 342 -71.05 -7.75 46.69
C SER A 342 -72.14 -8.83 46.70
N GLY A 343 -72.13 -9.75 45.74
CA GLY A 343 -73.07 -10.88 45.64
C GLY A 343 -73.02 -11.77 46.89
N LEU A 344 -71.83 -12.17 47.34
CA LEU A 344 -71.63 -12.94 48.57
C LEU A 344 -72.12 -12.20 49.83
N ARG A 345 -71.94 -10.87 49.88
CA ARG A 345 -72.44 -10.04 50.99
C ARG A 345 -73.97 -9.92 50.96
N LYS A 346 -74.59 -9.91 49.78
CA LYS A 346 -76.05 -9.94 49.60
C LYS A 346 -76.59 -11.29 50.06
N TYR A 347 -75.97 -12.39 49.63
CA TYR A 347 -76.32 -13.78 50.00
C TYR A 347 -76.30 -14.00 51.53
N THR A 348 -75.18 -13.64 52.19
CA THR A 348 -75.05 -13.76 53.65
C THR A 348 -76.08 -12.93 54.42
N ARG A 349 -76.41 -11.73 53.95
CA ARG A 349 -77.45 -10.87 54.55
C ARG A 349 -78.85 -11.45 54.35
N TYR A 350 -79.10 -12.10 53.22
CA TYR A 350 -80.38 -12.73 52.89
C TYR A 350 -80.65 -13.96 53.79
N LEU A 351 -79.63 -14.79 54.01
CA LEU A 351 -79.72 -15.96 54.92
C LEU A 351 -79.93 -15.57 56.39
N THR A 352 -79.44 -14.41 56.82
CA THR A 352 -79.51 -13.97 58.24
C THR A 352 -80.87 -13.33 58.60
N ALA A 353 -81.70 -12.97 57.63
CA ALA A 353 -82.87 -12.11 57.84
C ALA A 353 -84.19 -12.83 58.22
N THR A 354 -84.23 -14.17 58.34
CA THR A 354 -85.52 -14.91 58.40
C THR A 354 -85.63 -15.95 59.53
N LYS A 355 -86.85 -16.19 60.05
CA LYS A 355 -87.14 -17.06 61.22
C LYS A 355 -87.91 -18.37 60.92
N SER A 356 -88.15 -18.74 59.66
CA SER A 356 -88.93 -19.93 59.26
C SER A 356 -88.17 -20.78 58.22
N VAL A 357 -88.19 -22.11 58.37
CA VAL A 357 -87.38 -23.08 57.59
C VAL A 357 -87.90 -23.31 56.17
N GLU A 358 -89.22 -23.22 55.94
CA GLU A 358 -89.82 -23.50 54.62
C GLU A 358 -89.59 -22.36 53.61
N ASP A 359 -89.52 -21.11 54.08
CA ASP A 359 -89.21 -19.94 53.24
C ASP A 359 -87.73 -19.86 52.83
N ILE A 360 -86.84 -20.55 53.55
CA ILE A 360 -85.40 -20.59 53.27
C ILE A 360 -85.15 -21.38 51.99
N LYS A 361 -85.80 -22.55 51.83
CA LYS A 361 -85.48 -23.49 50.73
C LYS A 361 -85.80 -22.94 49.33
N ARG A 362 -86.96 -22.29 49.15
CA ARG A 362 -87.32 -21.67 47.86
C ARG A 362 -86.48 -20.43 47.55
N ARG A 363 -86.08 -19.68 48.58
CA ARG A 363 -85.23 -18.48 48.43
C ARG A 363 -83.77 -18.83 48.20
N GLU A 364 -83.30 -19.94 48.74
CA GLU A 364 -81.97 -20.49 48.50
C GLU A 364 -81.81 -20.80 47.01
N GLU A 365 -82.78 -21.49 46.40
CA GLU A 365 -82.78 -21.83 44.96
C GLU A 365 -82.76 -20.56 44.07
N GLU A 366 -83.60 -19.56 44.35
CA GLU A 366 -83.62 -18.28 43.59
C GLU A 366 -82.33 -17.45 43.77
N THR A 367 -81.69 -17.53 44.95
CA THR A 367 -80.44 -16.78 45.20
C THR A 367 -79.21 -17.51 44.67
N GLU A 368 -79.25 -18.84 44.59
CA GLU A 368 -78.24 -19.64 43.90
C GLU A 368 -78.28 -19.36 42.41
N GLU A 369 -79.47 -19.31 41.80
CA GLU A 369 -79.64 -18.96 40.38
C GLU A 369 -79.10 -17.54 40.07
N ASP A 370 -79.45 -16.53 40.88
CA ASP A 370 -78.92 -15.16 40.76
C ASP A 370 -77.38 -15.11 40.87
N LEU A 371 -76.79 -15.87 41.81
CA LEU A 371 -75.35 -15.89 42.05
C LEU A 371 -74.61 -16.63 40.93
N GLU A 372 -75.18 -17.71 40.39
CA GLU A 372 -74.66 -18.42 39.22
C GLU A 372 -74.66 -17.52 37.98
N GLU A 373 -75.71 -16.73 37.76
CA GLU A 373 -75.78 -15.76 36.65
C GLU A 373 -74.70 -14.67 36.80
N GLU A 374 -74.55 -14.07 37.99
CA GLU A 374 -73.50 -13.08 38.26
C GLU A 374 -72.08 -13.66 38.08
N LEU A 375 -71.85 -14.91 38.53
CA LEU A 375 -70.58 -15.61 38.37
C LEU A 375 -70.24 -15.84 36.90
N LYS A 376 -71.22 -16.28 36.11
CA LYS A 376 -71.06 -16.54 34.68
C LYS A 376 -70.72 -15.27 33.90
N ASP A 377 -71.35 -14.15 34.24
CA ASP A 377 -71.05 -12.86 33.63
C ASP A 377 -69.64 -12.36 33.97
N ILE A 378 -69.18 -12.59 35.21
CA ILE A 378 -67.82 -12.26 35.64
C ILE A 378 -66.81 -13.16 34.92
N GLU A 379 -67.06 -14.45 34.85
CA GLU A 379 -66.20 -15.44 34.21
C GLU A 379 -66.04 -15.13 32.72
N GLY A 380 -67.14 -14.92 31.99
CA GLY A 380 -67.09 -14.58 30.56
C GLY A 380 -66.41 -13.24 30.27
N GLY A 381 -66.53 -12.27 31.18
CA GLY A 381 -65.81 -11.00 31.08
C GLY A 381 -64.29 -11.17 31.23
N ILE A 382 -63.83 -11.96 32.21
CA ILE A 382 -62.41 -12.20 32.45
C ILE A 382 -61.81 -13.10 31.35
N GLU A 383 -62.56 -14.12 30.91
CA GLU A 383 -62.13 -15.06 29.86
C GLU A 383 -61.83 -14.31 28.56
N LYS A 384 -62.72 -13.39 28.16
CA LYS A 384 -62.53 -12.57 26.96
C LYS A 384 -61.25 -11.71 27.01
N GLU A 385 -61.02 -11.02 28.12
CA GLU A 385 -59.82 -10.17 28.27
C GLU A 385 -58.53 -11.01 28.35
N LEU A 386 -58.62 -12.23 28.89
CA LEU A 386 -57.51 -13.17 28.93
C LEU A 386 -57.20 -13.72 27.53
N GLU A 387 -58.22 -14.02 26.71
CA GLU A 387 -58.06 -14.41 25.30
C GLU A 387 -57.38 -13.30 24.49
N ASP A 388 -57.74 -12.04 24.71
CA ASP A 388 -57.13 -10.90 24.02
C ASP A 388 -55.63 -10.74 24.39
N VAL A 389 -55.27 -10.91 25.67
CA VAL A 389 -53.87 -10.97 26.13
C VAL A 389 -53.11 -12.17 25.54
N GLU A 390 -53.74 -13.35 25.51
CA GLU A 390 -53.15 -14.57 24.96
C GLU A 390 -52.92 -14.46 23.44
N ALA A 391 -53.88 -13.92 22.69
CA ALA A 391 -53.77 -13.70 21.25
C ALA A 391 -52.60 -12.77 20.89
N ILE A 392 -52.31 -11.79 21.75
CA ILE A 392 -51.13 -10.91 21.61
C ILE A 392 -49.84 -11.67 21.93
N SER A 393 -49.85 -12.55 22.93
CA SER A 393 -48.70 -13.37 23.33
C SER A 393 -48.34 -14.44 22.27
N GLU A 394 -49.34 -15.07 21.64
CA GLU A 394 -49.15 -16.07 20.59
C GLU A 394 -48.71 -15.40 19.27
N ARG A 395 -49.21 -14.20 18.97
CA ARG A 395 -48.66 -13.36 17.88
C ARG A 395 -47.19 -13.00 18.10
N LYS A 396 -46.69 -12.98 19.36
CA LYS A 396 -45.26 -12.82 19.65
C LYS A 396 -44.50 -14.12 19.44
N LYS A 397 -44.99 -15.29 19.91
CA LYS A 397 -44.31 -16.58 19.70
C LYS A 397 -44.15 -16.89 18.22
N HIS A 398 -45.17 -16.70 17.40
CA HIS A 398 -45.06 -16.91 15.94
C HIS A 398 -44.13 -15.92 15.23
N LYS A 399 -43.87 -14.74 15.81
CA LYS A 399 -42.88 -13.78 15.30
C LYS A 399 -41.46 -14.00 15.85
N HIS A 400 -41.31 -14.78 16.91
CA HIS A 400 -40.02 -15.03 17.56
C HIS A 400 -39.48 -16.46 17.34
N PHE A 401 -40.33 -17.42 17.01
CA PHE A 401 -39.98 -18.83 16.74
C PHE A 401 -40.30 -19.30 15.31
N GLY A 402 -40.69 -18.41 14.41
CA GLY A 402 -40.86 -18.70 12.98
C GLY A 402 -39.56 -18.74 12.18
N HIS A 403 -38.48 -19.29 12.74
CA HIS A 403 -37.31 -19.71 11.98
C HIS A 403 -36.50 -20.76 12.74
N ASP A 404 -37.14 -21.87 13.09
CA ASP A 404 -36.42 -23.12 13.06
C ASP A 404 -37.36 -24.31 12.84
N ASP A 405 -36.82 -25.27 12.12
CA ASP A 405 -37.30 -26.63 11.92
C ASP A 405 -38.39 -26.94 10.88
N ARG A 406 -37.84 -27.54 9.80
CA ARG A 406 -38.32 -28.65 8.94
C ARG A 406 -38.97 -28.26 7.62
N ASP A 407 -38.25 -28.59 6.54
CA ASP A 407 -38.59 -29.86 5.89
C ASP A 407 -37.37 -30.55 5.25
N HIS A 408 -37.21 -31.82 5.62
CA HIS A 408 -36.42 -32.81 4.93
C HIS A 408 -37.06 -33.14 3.57
N ARG A 409 -36.33 -32.94 2.48
CA ARG A 409 -36.16 -33.92 1.39
C ARG A 409 -35.05 -33.53 0.44
#